data_AF-A0A8H4V4W8-F1
#
_entry.id   AF-A0A8H4V4W8-F1
#
_cell.length_a   1.000
_cell.length_b   1.000
_cell.length_c   1.000
_cell.angle_alpha   90.00
_cell.angle_beta   90.00
_cell.angle_gamma   90.00
#
_symmetry.space_group_name_H-M   'P 1'
#
loop_
_entity.id
_entity.type
_entity.pdbx_description
1 polymer ?
#
loop_
_entity_poly.entity_id
_entity_poly.type
_entity_poly.pdbx_seq_one_letter_code
_entity_poly.pdbx_strand_id
1 'polypeptide(L)'
;MAPSTLRGLLLGAVALWPGLAMGSRNSSFTQADQLRAQLALMGDRPDGCPPCFNCLLPAHTCAQYADCNEFNGKCDCPEGFGGDDCLEP
;
A
#
# COMPACT_ATOMS: atom_id res chain seq x y z
N MET A 1 -7.81 -52.42 -41.58
CA MET A 1 -7.95 -51.04 -42.07
C MET A 1 -9.00 -50.38 -41.19
N ALA A 2 -8.59 -49.75 -40.08
CA ALA A 2 -9.54 -49.16 -39.13
C ALA A 2 -9.93 -47.75 -39.61
N PRO A 3 -11.22 -47.37 -39.62
CA PRO A 3 -11.65 -46.07 -40.13
C PRO A 3 -11.18 -44.95 -39.20
N SER A 4 -10.53 -43.95 -39.81
CA SER A 4 -9.88 -42.79 -39.19
C SER A 4 -10.80 -41.85 -38.40
N THR A 5 -12.07 -42.20 -38.20
CA THR A 5 -13.10 -41.36 -37.57
C THR A 5 -13.10 -41.47 -36.04
N LEU A 6 -12.67 -42.60 -35.46
CA LEU A 6 -12.62 -42.77 -34.00
C LEU A 6 -11.48 -41.97 -33.34
N ARG A 7 -10.42 -41.68 -34.11
CA ARG A 7 -9.22 -40.98 -33.64
C ARG A 7 -9.39 -39.45 -33.61
N GLY A 8 -10.35 -38.92 -34.38
CA GLY A 8 -10.69 -37.49 -34.37
C GLY A 8 -11.55 -37.07 -33.18
N LEU A 9 -12.42 -37.95 -32.70
CA LEU A 9 -13.33 -37.65 -31.58
C LEU A 9 -12.62 -37.61 -30.21
N LEU A 10 -11.52 -38.33 -30.03
CA LEU A 10 -10.73 -38.30 -28.79
C LEU A 10 -9.84 -37.06 -28.64
N LEU A 11 -9.54 -36.36 -29.74
CA LEU A 11 -8.73 -35.13 -29.71
C LEU A 11 -9.57 -33.85 -29.58
N GLY A 12 -10.87 -33.91 -29.87
CA GLY A 12 -11.78 -32.76 -29.69
C GLY A 12 -12.17 -32.48 -28.24
N ALA A 13 -12.15 -33.50 -27.37
CA ALA A 13 -12.58 -33.39 -25.97
C ALA A 13 -11.52 -32.80 -25.02
N VAL A 14 -10.24 -32.75 -25.42
CA VAL A 14 -9.14 -32.28 -24.56
C VAL A 14 -8.89 -30.77 -24.68
N ALA A 15 -9.35 -30.13 -25.77
CA ALA A 15 -9.10 -28.71 -26.03
C ALA A 15 -10.02 -27.75 -25.25
N LEU A 16 -11.05 -28.24 -24.57
CA LEU A 16 -11.99 -27.42 -23.78
C LEU A 16 -11.67 -27.37 -22.28
N TRP A 17 -10.57 -27.98 -21.83
CA TRP A 17 -10.21 -28.03 -20.40
C TRP A 17 -9.31 -26.94 -19.82
N PRO A 18 -8.62 -26.04 -20.55
CA PRO A 18 -7.88 -24.98 -19.86
C PRO A 18 -8.77 -23.84 -19.32
N GLY A 19 -10.06 -23.80 -19.66
CA GLY A 19 -10.93 -22.63 -19.42
C GLY A 19 -11.49 -22.46 -18.00
N LEU A 20 -11.32 -23.43 -17.09
CA LEU A 20 -11.97 -23.41 -15.77
C LEU A 20 -11.07 -22.99 -14.60
N ALA A 21 -9.81 -22.58 -14.86
CA ALA A 21 -8.86 -22.25 -13.79
C ALA A 21 -8.39 -20.79 -13.77
N MET A 22 -9.19 -19.84 -14.27
CA MET A 22 -8.96 -18.41 -14.00
C MET A 22 -9.96 -17.90 -12.96
N GLY A 23 -9.83 -18.43 -11.75
CA GLY A 23 -10.44 -17.84 -10.56
C GLY A 23 -9.72 -16.54 -10.23
N SER A 24 -10.44 -15.42 -10.25
CA SER A 24 -9.99 -14.13 -9.78
C SER A 24 -9.44 -14.26 -8.36
N ARG A 25 -8.14 -13.99 -8.18
CA ARG A 25 -7.53 -13.84 -6.85
C ARG A 25 -8.03 -12.52 -6.26
N ASN A 26 -9.21 -12.55 -5.65
CA ASN A 26 -9.70 -11.44 -4.86
C ASN A 26 -9.05 -11.50 -3.47
N SER A 27 -8.08 -10.64 -3.20
CA SER A 27 -7.46 -10.49 -1.88
C SER A 27 -8.42 -9.73 -0.96
N SER A 28 -9.53 -10.36 -0.58
CA SER A 28 -10.38 -9.80 0.47
C SER A 28 -9.74 -10.11 1.81
N PHE A 29 -9.10 -9.09 2.40
CA PHE A 29 -8.63 -9.17 3.78
C PHE A 29 -9.82 -9.40 4.70
N THR A 30 -9.67 -10.31 5.66
CA THR A 30 -10.72 -10.50 6.65
C THR A 30 -10.73 -9.29 7.60
N GLN A 31 -11.87 -9.00 8.21
CA GLN A 31 -11.96 -7.95 9.24
C GLN A 31 -10.93 -8.18 10.36
N ALA A 32 -10.59 -9.44 10.66
CA ALA A 32 -9.55 -9.79 11.62
C ALA A 32 -8.15 -9.41 11.14
N ASP A 33 -7.86 -9.47 9.85
CA ASP A 33 -6.56 -9.05 9.28
C ASP A 33 -6.42 -7.53 9.30
N GLN A 34 -7.51 -6.79 9.07
CA GLN A 34 -7.52 -5.33 9.24
C GLN A 34 -7.28 -4.92 10.70
N LEU A 35 -7.94 -5.59 11.64
CA LEU A 35 -7.74 -5.37 13.07
C LEU A 35 -6.31 -5.72 13.51
N ARG A 36 -5.72 -6.81 12.98
CA ARG A 36 -4.31 -7.16 13.24
C ARG A 36 -3.34 -6.13 12.66
N ALA A 37 -3.59 -5.61 11.47
CA ALA A 37 -2.78 -4.55 10.89
C ALA A 37 -2.85 -3.26 11.71
N GLN A 38 -4.04 -2.89 12.20
CA GLN A 38 -4.20 -1.77 13.12
C GLN A 38 -3.46 -2.03 14.44
N LEU A 39 -3.57 -3.23 15.00
CA LEU A 39 -2.87 -3.59 16.23
C LEU A 39 -1.34 -3.58 16.05
N ALA A 40 -0.84 -3.98 14.87
CA ALA A 40 0.58 -3.93 14.53
C ALA A 40 1.09 -2.50 14.29
N LEU A 41 0.25 -1.58 13.81
CA LEU A 41 0.58 -0.15 13.73
C LEU A 41 0.54 0.54 15.10
N MET A 42 -0.27 0.03 16.03
CA MET A 42 -0.36 0.52 17.41
C MET A 42 0.62 -0.19 18.36
N GLY A 43 1.13 -1.36 17.98
CA GLY A 43 2.04 -2.20 18.75
C GLY A 43 3.50 -1.93 18.39
N ASP A 44 4.34 -1.85 19.40
CA ASP A 44 5.81 -1.76 19.30
C ASP A 44 6.38 -0.46 18.69
N ARG A 45 5.83 0.72 19.04
CA ARG A 45 6.63 1.94 18.91
C ARG A 45 7.78 1.85 19.92
N PRO A 46 9.06 1.88 19.49
CA PRO A 46 10.19 1.78 20.40
C PRO A 46 10.10 2.84 21.50
N ASP A 47 10.45 2.47 22.72
CA ASP A 47 10.56 3.42 23.83
C ASP A 47 11.54 4.53 23.44
N GLY A 48 11.07 5.78 23.52
CA GLY A 48 11.85 6.96 23.13
C GLY A 48 11.75 7.40 21.67
N CYS A 49 11.02 6.68 20.80
CA CYS A 49 10.73 7.17 19.45
C CYS A 49 9.79 8.40 19.54
N PRO A 50 10.17 9.57 19.00
CA PRO A 50 9.32 10.76 19.07
C PRO A 50 8.06 10.60 18.22
N PRO A 51 6.99 11.39 18.47
CA PRO A 51 5.87 11.48 17.54
C PRO A 51 6.37 11.97 16.17
N CYS A 52 5.70 11.54 15.10
CA CYS A 52 5.97 12.06 13.76
C CYS A 52 5.73 13.57 13.73
N PHE A 53 6.55 14.30 12.99
CA PHE A 53 6.35 15.73 12.80
C PHE A 53 5.02 16.01 12.11
N ASN A 54 4.25 16.97 12.66
CA ASN A 54 3.07 17.55 12.03
C ASN A 54 2.90 19.00 12.50
N CYS A 55 3.11 19.97 11.60
CA CYS A 55 3.06 21.41 11.92
C CYS A 55 1.68 21.91 12.35
N LEU A 56 0.61 21.11 12.20
CA LEU A 56 -0.73 21.41 12.71
C LEU A 56 -0.87 21.13 14.22
N LEU A 57 0.11 20.45 14.82
CA LEU A 57 0.14 20.18 16.25
C LEU A 57 0.96 21.26 16.97
N PRO A 58 0.51 21.74 18.16
CA PRO A 58 1.21 22.81 18.89
C PRO A 58 2.66 22.51 19.30
N ALA A 59 3.06 21.24 19.28
CA ALA A 59 4.42 20.81 19.61
C ALA A 59 5.42 21.00 18.45
N HIS A 60 4.93 21.35 17.26
CA HIS A 60 5.73 21.45 16.04
C HIS A 60 5.49 22.82 15.39
N THR A 61 6.57 23.48 14.96
CA THR A 61 6.47 24.82 14.36
C THR A 61 7.45 24.90 13.21
N CYS A 62 7.00 25.44 12.08
CA CYS A 62 7.84 25.70 10.92
C CYS A 62 8.83 26.83 11.21
N ALA A 63 10.09 26.63 10.89
CA ALA A 63 11.11 27.65 10.94
C ALA A 63 11.08 28.53 9.68
N GLN A 64 11.94 29.55 9.64
CA GLN A 64 12.21 30.32 8.43
C GLN A 64 10.99 30.99 7.80
N TYR A 65 9.98 31.30 8.62
CA TYR A 65 8.71 31.89 8.17
C TYR A 65 7.96 31.03 7.14
N ALA A 66 8.23 29.72 7.11
CA ALA A 66 7.53 28.79 6.23
C ALA A 66 6.09 28.59 6.70
N ASP A 67 5.18 28.51 5.73
CA ASP A 67 3.78 28.21 5.98
C ASP A 67 3.60 26.70 6.29
N CYS A 68 2.66 26.39 7.18
CA CYS A 68 2.28 25.00 7.46
C CYS A 68 1.25 24.53 6.44
N ASN A 69 1.56 23.44 5.75
CA ASN A 69 0.65 22.85 4.77
C ASN A 69 -0.39 21.97 5.46
N GLU A 70 -1.64 22.46 5.49
CA GLU A 70 -2.75 21.79 6.20
C GLU A 70 -3.15 20.44 5.61
N PHE A 71 -2.74 20.13 4.37
CA PHE A 71 -3.10 18.88 3.70
C PHE A 71 -2.17 17.71 4.08
N ASN A 72 -0.91 17.99 4.43
CA ASN A 72 0.09 16.97 4.71
C ASN A 72 0.79 17.14 6.08
N GLY A 73 0.59 18.26 6.77
CA GLY A 73 1.22 18.56 8.06
C GLY A 73 2.73 18.85 7.99
N LYS A 74 3.25 19.23 6.82
CA LYS A 74 4.65 19.59 6.60
C LYS A 74 4.81 21.09 6.33
N CYS A 75 6.02 21.60 6.48
CA CYS A 75 6.32 23.00 6.20
C CYS A 75 6.67 23.20 4.71
N ASP A 76 6.13 24.25 4.10
CA ASP A 76 6.48 24.65 2.74
C ASP A 76 7.75 25.53 2.78
N CYS A 77 8.92 24.88 2.76
CA CYS A 77 10.19 25.56 3.00
C CYS A 77 10.60 26.50 1.86
N PRO A 78 11.11 27.70 2.19
CA PRO A 78 11.68 28.63 1.20
C PRO A 78 12.99 28.09 0.61
N GLU A 79 13.42 28.67 -0.51
CA GLU A 79 14.67 28.28 -1.18
C GLU A 79 15.88 28.35 -0.23
N GLY A 80 16.69 27.28 -0.20
CA GLY A 80 17.86 27.17 0.67
C GLY A 80 17.57 26.65 2.08
N PHE A 81 16.37 26.12 2.31
CA PHE A 81 16.00 25.43 3.55
C PHE A 81 15.26 24.11 3.25
N GLY A 82 15.39 23.14 4.16
CA GLY A 82 14.82 21.81 4.03
C GLY A 82 14.54 21.13 5.37
N GLY A 83 14.19 19.85 5.29
CA GLY A 83 13.65 19.10 6.41
C GLY A 83 12.15 19.30 6.59
N ASP A 84 11.57 18.61 7.56
CA ASP A 84 10.13 18.70 7.86
C ASP A 84 9.74 20.05 8.48
N ASP A 85 10.71 20.75 9.10
CA ASP A 85 10.55 22.00 9.86
C ASP A 85 11.36 23.18 9.31
N CYS A 86 12.04 23.03 8.17
CA CYS A 86 12.87 24.06 7.52
C CYS A 86 14.12 24.49 8.31
N LEU A 87 14.65 23.64 9.20
CA LEU A 87 15.91 23.91 9.93
C LEU A 87 17.17 23.43 9.20
N GLU A 88 17.02 22.56 8.20
CA GLU A 88 18.17 22.07 7.41
C GLU A 88 18.49 23.04 6.26
N PRO A 89 19.77 23.17 5.86
CA PRO A 89 20.18 23.98 4.72
C PRO A 89 19.93 23.31 3.36
#